data_AF-A0A3N5EKX5-F1
#
_entry.id   AF-A0A3N5EKX5-F1
#
_cell.length_a   1.000
_cell.length_b   1.000
_cell.length_c   1.000
_cell.angle_alpha   90.00
_cell.angle_beta   90.00
_cell.angle_gamma   90.00
#
_symmetry.space_group_name_H-M   'P 1'
#
loop_
_entity.id
_entity.type
_entity.pdbx_description
1 polymer ?
#
loop_
_entity_poly.entity_id
_entity_poly.type
_entity_poly.pdbx_seq_one_letter_code
_entity_poly.pdbx_strand_id
1 'polypeptide(L)'
;MSFTVKDILKMEVALALGCTEPVAIALGAAAAVTILPSRDFQRIEIWIDPNIYKNGLAVTIPGSGGMTGLDTAAALGACGGDASRGMEVLETLDEQSVAKAREMLDQGRISVNLREQSGLYIRCRIVAGEDIAESLITDTHSNIVSLSLNGEEVESPLVAKKGVQSGGSKLAELEEWLRGLSLEDIFELVSELDAEDLAFLEEGVVHNLRLAEHGLKYGNGLGIGKAIDRLLKQKLLVNDMATSARRLTSAAADARMGGVNLPAMSSAGSGNHGLTAIL
;
A
#
# COMPACT_ATOMS: atom_id res chain seq x y z
N MET A 1 8.10 -26.72 -10.65
CA MET A 1 6.92 -26.26 -11.42
C MET A 1 7.43 -25.26 -12.46
N SER A 2 6.83 -25.17 -13.64
CA SER A 2 7.15 -24.09 -14.58
C SER A 2 6.05 -23.05 -14.47
N PHE A 3 6.40 -21.82 -14.11
CA PHE A 3 5.48 -20.69 -14.17
C PHE A 3 5.45 -20.14 -15.62
N THR A 4 4.41 -19.39 -15.94
CA THR A 4 4.24 -18.70 -17.23
C THR A 4 4.35 -17.18 -17.04
N VAL A 5 4.51 -16.43 -18.14
CA VAL A 5 4.44 -14.95 -18.09
C VAL A 5 3.11 -14.46 -17.50
N LYS A 6 2.02 -15.17 -17.76
CA LYS A 6 0.67 -14.86 -17.25
C LYS A 6 0.57 -15.08 -15.74
N ASP A 7 1.30 -16.04 -15.19
CA ASP A 7 1.41 -16.22 -13.74
C ASP A 7 2.13 -15.03 -13.09
N ILE A 8 3.23 -14.55 -13.70
CA ILE A 8 3.96 -13.38 -13.21
C ILE A 8 3.04 -12.15 -13.20
N LEU A 9 2.38 -11.85 -14.32
CA LEU A 9 1.49 -10.69 -14.42
C LEU A 9 0.38 -10.75 -13.38
N LYS A 10 -0.29 -11.89 -13.22
CA LYS A 10 -1.39 -12.04 -12.24
C LYS A 10 -0.95 -11.94 -10.79
N MET A 11 0.29 -12.32 -10.48
CA MET A 11 0.80 -12.32 -9.10
C MET A 11 1.46 -10.99 -8.71
N GLU A 12 2.13 -10.33 -9.64
CA GLU A 12 3.00 -9.18 -9.34
C GLU A 12 2.47 -7.83 -9.85
N VAL A 13 1.47 -7.84 -10.74
CA VAL A 13 0.87 -6.64 -11.33
C VAL A 13 -0.58 -6.53 -10.86
N ALA A 14 -0.86 -5.47 -10.11
CA ALA A 14 -2.18 -5.21 -9.55
C ALA A 14 -2.39 -3.71 -9.36
N LEU A 15 -3.65 -3.29 -9.21
CA LEU A 15 -3.94 -1.92 -8.80
C LEU A 15 -3.57 -1.72 -7.33
N ALA A 16 -2.81 -0.66 -7.06
CA ALA A 16 -2.40 -0.27 -5.72
C ALA A 16 -2.76 1.20 -5.47
N LEU A 17 -3.60 1.42 -4.46
CA LEU A 17 -3.97 2.75 -3.98
C LEU A 17 -3.08 3.16 -2.80
N GLY A 18 -2.46 4.34 -2.90
CA GLY A 18 -1.55 4.82 -1.84
C GLY A 18 -0.33 3.92 -1.62
N CYS A 19 0.32 4.08 -0.46
CA CYS A 19 1.46 3.27 -0.04
C CYS A 19 0.96 2.05 0.76
N THR A 20 1.46 0.86 0.44
CA THR A 20 0.98 -0.40 1.04
C THR A 20 1.27 -0.50 2.52
N GLU A 21 2.36 0.11 3.00
CA GLU A 21 2.78 0.06 4.40
C GLU A 21 1.80 0.78 5.35
N PRO A 22 1.42 2.06 5.14
CA PRO A 22 0.36 2.69 5.91
C PRO A 22 -0.99 1.98 5.80
N VAL A 23 -1.34 1.48 4.62
CA VAL A 23 -2.60 0.75 4.42
C VAL A 23 -2.63 -0.53 5.26
N ALA A 24 -1.52 -1.26 5.35
CA ALA A 24 -1.40 -2.43 6.21
C ALA A 24 -1.53 -2.07 7.71
N ILE A 25 -0.98 -0.92 8.13
CA ILE A 25 -1.17 -0.40 9.49
C ILE A 25 -2.66 -0.10 9.75
N ALA A 26 -3.31 0.58 8.81
CA ALA A 26 -4.74 0.87 8.90
C ALA A 26 -5.59 -0.40 8.94
N LEU A 27 -5.23 -1.43 8.17
CA LEU A 27 -5.87 -2.74 8.17
C LEU A 27 -5.76 -3.43 9.52
N GLY A 28 -4.57 -3.45 10.12
CA GLY A 28 -4.38 -4.01 11.46
C GLY A 28 -5.21 -3.27 12.51
N ALA A 29 -5.19 -1.93 12.48
CA ALA A 29 -5.98 -1.12 13.39
C ALA A 29 -7.49 -1.36 13.23
N ALA A 30 -8.00 -1.37 12.00
CA ALA A 30 -9.41 -1.67 11.72
C ALA A 30 -9.79 -3.07 12.20
N ALA A 31 -8.93 -4.08 11.95
CA ALA A 31 -9.17 -5.46 12.36
C ALA A 31 -9.24 -5.60 13.89
N ALA A 32 -8.33 -4.95 14.63
CA ALA A 32 -8.38 -4.94 16.10
C ALA A 32 -9.68 -4.28 16.63
N VAL A 33 -10.20 -3.23 15.99
CA VAL A 33 -11.48 -2.63 16.40
C VAL A 33 -12.66 -3.59 16.24
N THR A 34 -12.63 -4.50 15.26
CA THR A 34 -13.77 -5.43 15.03
C THR A 34 -14.05 -6.39 16.18
N ILE A 35 -13.05 -6.68 17.01
CA ILE A 35 -13.17 -7.60 18.15
C ILE A 35 -13.41 -6.87 19.48
N LEU A 36 -13.41 -5.52 19.49
CA LEU A 36 -13.73 -4.76 20.68
C LEU A 36 -15.25 -4.78 20.95
N PRO A 37 -15.68 -4.92 22.22
CA PRO A 37 -17.10 -4.84 22.59
C PRO A 37 -17.68 -3.43 22.42
N SER A 38 -16.83 -2.40 22.46
CA SER A 38 -17.18 -1.00 22.26
C SER A 38 -16.23 -0.32 21.26
N ARG A 39 -16.78 0.58 20.44
CA ARG A 39 -15.99 1.44 19.52
C ARG A 39 -15.49 2.73 20.17
N ASP A 40 -15.63 2.84 21.49
CA ASP A 40 -15.04 3.92 22.28
C ASP A 40 -13.71 3.47 22.88
N PHE A 41 -12.62 3.83 22.21
CA PHE A 41 -11.25 3.47 22.57
C PHE A 41 -10.41 4.71 22.80
N GLN A 42 -9.48 4.63 23.77
CA GLN A 42 -8.73 5.78 24.28
C GLN A 42 -7.28 5.81 23.79
N ARG A 43 -6.73 4.68 23.34
CA ARG A 43 -5.32 4.61 22.93
C ARG A 43 -5.08 3.57 21.85
N ILE A 44 -4.17 3.89 20.93
CA ILE A 44 -3.66 2.98 19.90
C ILE A 44 -2.15 2.88 20.05
N GLU A 45 -1.62 1.66 20.04
CA GLU A 45 -0.18 1.42 20.07
C GLU A 45 0.17 0.48 18.91
N ILE A 46 1.13 0.87 18.08
CA ILE A 46 1.63 0.01 17.00
C ILE A 46 3.09 -0.35 17.22
N TRP A 47 3.46 -1.59 16.91
CA TRP A 47 4.84 -2.06 16.83
C TRP A 47 5.13 -2.52 15.41
N ILE A 48 6.17 -1.95 14.80
CA ILE A 48 6.48 -2.15 13.39
C ILE A 48 7.97 -2.40 13.17
N ASP A 49 8.31 -3.03 12.05
CA ASP A 49 9.70 -3.24 11.64
C ASP A 49 10.29 -2.00 10.92
N PRO A 50 11.63 -1.92 10.75
CA PRO A 50 12.29 -0.78 10.12
C PRO A 50 11.86 -0.47 8.68
N ASN A 51 11.41 -1.46 7.90
CA ASN A 51 10.97 -1.22 6.52
C ASN A 51 9.59 -0.56 6.50
N ILE A 52 8.65 -1.03 7.32
CA ILE A 52 7.35 -0.38 7.47
C ILE A 52 7.52 1.06 7.98
N TYR A 53 8.41 1.27 8.96
CA TYR A 53 8.70 2.60 9.48
C TYR A 53 9.21 3.55 8.40
N LYS A 54 10.32 3.19 7.71
CA LYS A 54 10.95 4.10 6.74
C LYS A 54 10.05 4.39 5.53
N ASN A 55 9.25 3.41 5.09
CA ASN A 55 8.41 3.53 3.89
C ASN A 55 7.10 4.28 4.18
N GLY A 56 6.55 4.19 5.40
CA GLY A 56 5.28 4.83 5.76
C GLY A 56 5.40 6.15 6.53
N LEU A 57 6.60 6.57 6.96
CA LEU A 57 6.77 7.73 7.86
C LEU A 57 6.24 9.06 7.28
N ALA A 58 6.52 9.33 6.01
CA ALA A 58 6.31 10.66 5.40
C ALA A 58 5.31 10.64 4.24
N VAL A 59 4.48 9.61 4.16
CA VAL A 59 3.54 9.44 3.05
C VAL A 59 2.17 9.98 3.40
N THR A 60 1.50 10.59 2.41
CA THR A 60 0.15 11.10 2.55
C THR A 60 -0.85 9.96 2.50
N ILE A 61 -1.77 9.90 3.46
CA ILE A 61 -2.77 8.84 3.53
C ILE A 61 -3.96 9.19 2.62
N PRO A 62 -4.35 8.32 1.66
CA PRO A 62 -5.51 8.56 0.80
C PRO A 62 -6.79 8.81 1.59
N GLY A 63 -7.65 9.71 1.10
CA GLY A 63 -8.94 10.01 1.74
C GLY A 63 -8.85 10.85 3.03
N SER A 64 -7.65 11.15 3.54
CA SER A 64 -7.46 11.84 4.83
C SER A 64 -7.50 13.37 4.78
N GLY A 65 -7.64 13.97 3.59
CA GLY A 65 -7.50 15.42 3.43
C GLY A 65 -6.06 15.93 3.60
N GLY A 66 -5.04 15.09 3.34
CA GLY A 66 -3.63 15.47 3.34
C GLY A 66 -2.87 15.15 4.63
N MET A 67 -3.43 14.31 5.50
CA MET A 67 -2.72 13.85 6.71
C MET A 67 -1.63 12.85 6.32
N THR A 68 -0.55 12.82 7.09
CA THR A 68 0.65 12.01 6.82
C THR A 68 1.09 11.26 8.05
N GLY A 69 1.67 10.08 7.87
CA GLY A 69 2.36 9.35 8.93
C GLY A 69 1.70 8.04 9.35
N LEU A 70 2.47 7.25 10.10
CA LEU A 70 2.14 5.90 10.54
C LEU A 70 1.06 5.90 11.63
N ASP A 71 1.15 6.86 12.54
CA ASP A 71 0.15 7.16 13.56
C ASP A 71 -1.19 7.56 12.94
N THR A 72 -1.15 8.42 11.92
CA THR A 72 -2.32 8.82 11.13
C THR A 72 -2.99 7.61 10.49
N ALA A 73 -2.21 6.70 9.89
CA ALA A 73 -2.74 5.50 9.27
C ALA A 73 -3.46 4.60 10.28
N ALA A 74 -2.86 4.41 11.47
CA ALA A 74 -3.48 3.65 12.55
C ALA A 74 -4.78 4.31 13.05
N ALA A 75 -4.77 5.65 13.20
CA ALA A 75 -5.93 6.44 13.63
C ALA A 75 -7.11 6.27 12.66
N LEU A 76 -6.85 6.48 11.37
CA LEU A 76 -7.86 6.41 10.30
C LEU A 76 -8.42 5.00 10.17
N GLY A 77 -7.55 3.98 10.20
CA GLY A 77 -7.96 2.58 10.19
C GLY A 77 -8.89 2.24 11.36
N ALA A 78 -8.52 2.61 12.59
CA ALA A 78 -9.35 2.35 13.77
C ALA A 78 -10.67 3.14 13.77
N CYS A 79 -10.68 4.37 13.25
CA CYS A 79 -11.84 5.26 13.34
C CYS A 79 -12.87 5.08 12.23
N GLY A 80 -12.45 4.69 11.02
CA GLY A 80 -13.36 4.57 9.86
C GLY A 80 -12.98 3.50 8.85
N GLY A 81 -11.93 2.72 9.10
CA GLY A 81 -11.54 1.65 8.20
C GLY A 81 -12.47 0.43 8.26
N ASP A 82 -12.66 -0.23 7.12
CA ASP A 82 -13.36 -1.51 7.01
C ASP A 82 -12.38 -2.64 6.73
N ALA A 83 -12.06 -3.41 7.77
CA ALA A 83 -11.10 -4.52 7.69
C ALA A 83 -11.52 -5.62 6.70
N SER A 84 -12.80 -5.75 6.39
CA SER A 84 -13.28 -6.75 5.42
C SER A 84 -12.87 -6.43 3.97
N ARG A 85 -12.45 -5.18 3.70
CA ARG A 85 -11.97 -4.73 2.40
C ARG A 85 -10.46 -4.95 2.18
N GLY A 86 -9.75 -5.51 3.15
CA GLY A 86 -8.31 -5.79 3.03
C GLY A 86 -7.49 -4.54 2.71
N MET A 87 -6.79 -4.52 1.58
CA MET A 87 -5.95 -3.37 1.17
C MET A 87 -6.76 -2.15 0.70
N GLU A 88 -8.09 -2.24 0.62
CA GLU A 88 -9.00 -1.11 0.38
C GLU A 88 -9.65 -0.61 1.68
N VAL A 89 -9.10 -0.95 2.85
CA VAL A 89 -9.64 -0.63 4.18
C VAL A 89 -10.01 0.85 4.37
N LEU A 90 -9.35 1.78 3.68
CA LEU A 90 -9.56 3.22 3.82
C LEU A 90 -10.63 3.82 2.89
N GLU A 91 -11.26 3.02 2.01
CA GLU A 91 -12.30 3.55 1.11
C GLU A 91 -13.59 3.96 1.84
N THR A 92 -13.81 3.44 3.04
CA THR A 92 -14.97 3.75 3.88
C THR A 92 -14.78 5.00 4.74
N LEU A 93 -13.65 5.70 4.60
CA LEU A 93 -13.40 6.95 5.33
C LEU A 93 -14.42 8.02 4.93
N ASP A 94 -14.95 8.67 5.96
CA ASP A 94 -15.86 9.80 5.88
C ASP A 94 -15.35 10.98 6.72
N GLU A 95 -16.00 12.14 6.63
CA GLU A 95 -15.57 13.34 7.35
C GLU A 95 -15.57 13.15 8.88
N GLN A 96 -16.48 12.32 9.41
CA GLN A 96 -16.60 12.07 10.85
C GLN A 96 -15.44 11.22 11.38
N SER A 97 -15.11 10.13 10.68
CA SER A 97 -13.98 9.26 11.02
C SER A 97 -12.65 9.98 10.89
N VAL A 98 -12.47 10.82 9.86
CA VAL A 98 -11.28 11.67 9.71
C VAL A 98 -11.17 12.69 10.85
N ALA A 99 -12.29 13.32 11.26
CA ALA A 99 -12.29 14.25 12.39
C ALA A 99 -11.92 13.55 13.72
N LYS A 100 -12.48 12.36 13.98
CA LYS A 100 -12.16 11.56 15.17
C LYS A 100 -10.68 11.13 15.20
N ALA A 101 -10.16 10.68 14.05
CA ALA A 101 -8.74 10.34 13.91
C ALA A 101 -7.82 11.53 14.22
N ARG A 102 -8.18 12.72 13.72
CA ARG A 102 -7.44 13.97 14.00
C ARG A 102 -7.46 14.32 15.49
N GLU A 103 -8.61 14.22 16.13
CA GLU A 103 -8.73 14.48 17.57
C GLU A 103 -7.82 13.55 18.39
N MET A 104 -7.76 12.26 18.06
CA MET A 104 -6.89 11.30 18.74
C MET A 104 -5.40 11.62 18.57
N LEU A 105 -4.99 12.06 17.37
CA LEU A 105 -3.62 12.48 17.09
C LEU A 105 -3.26 13.73 17.90
N ASP A 106 -4.14 14.74 17.91
CA ASP A 106 -3.93 15.99 18.65
C ASP A 106 -3.83 15.76 20.17
N GLN A 107 -4.53 14.73 20.67
CA GLN A 107 -4.49 14.31 22.07
C GLN A 107 -3.30 13.39 22.42
N GLY A 108 -2.43 13.06 21.46
CA GLY A 108 -1.27 12.19 21.68
C GLY A 108 -1.65 10.75 22.06
N ARG A 109 -2.81 10.26 21.61
CA ARG A 109 -3.35 8.94 21.97
C ARG A 109 -2.77 7.77 21.15
N ILE A 110 -1.79 8.05 20.29
CA ILE A 110 -1.23 7.08 19.35
C ILE A 110 0.27 7.01 19.51
N SER A 111 0.80 5.80 19.73
CA SER A 111 2.24 5.57 19.87
C SER A 111 2.76 4.60 18.82
N VAL A 112 3.85 4.98 18.15
CA VAL A 112 4.55 4.15 17.17
C VAL A 112 5.84 3.63 17.79
N ASN A 113 5.99 2.31 17.84
CA ASN A 113 7.13 1.63 18.43
C ASN A 113 7.92 0.87 17.35
N LEU A 114 9.21 1.16 17.24
CA LEU A 114 10.10 0.50 16.29
C LEU A 114 10.68 -0.78 16.90
N ARG A 115 10.59 -1.88 16.17
CA ARG A 115 11.31 -3.13 16.47
C ARG A 115 12.66 -3.16 15.76
N GLU A 116 13.61 -3.89 16.34
CA GLU A 116 14.94 -4.07 15.76
C GLU A 116 14.95 -5.11 14.62
N GLN A 117 14.08 -6.12 14.68
CA GLN A 117 14.04 -7.18 13.69
C GLN A 117 13.45 -6.69 12.37
N SER A 118 14.06 -7.10 11.26
CA SER A 118 13.52 -6.88 9.92
C SER A 118 12.64 -8.05 9.47
N GLY A 119 11.68 -7.75 8.61
CA GLY A 119 10.65 -8.68 8.15
C GLY A 119 9.28 -8.07 8.44
N LEU A 120 8.36 -8.14 7.47
CA LEU A 120 7.07 -7.46 7.55
C LEU A 120 6.36 -7.83 8.85
N TYR A 121 6.20 -6.83 9.71
CA TYR A 121 5.59 -7.02 11.02
C TYR A 121 4.83 -5.77 11.44
N ILE A 122 3.55 -5.95 11.74
CA ILE A 122 2.69 -4.90 12.27
C ILE A 122 1.83 -5.50 13.37
N ARG A 123 2.12 -5.15 14.63
CA ARG A 123 1.23 -5.40 15.76
C ARG A 123 0.49 -4.12 16.08
N CYS A 124 -0.84 -4.15 16.09
CA CYS A 124 -1.67 -3.05 16.55
C CYS A 124 -2.39 -3.45 17.83
N ARG A 125 -2.36 -2.60 18.84
CA ARG A 125 -3.04 -2.76 20.13
C ARG A 125 -3.94 -1.56 20.36
N ILE A 126 -5.21 -1.82 20.65
CA ILE A 126 -6.22 -0.79 20.90
C ILE A 126 -6.80 -1.00 22.30
N VAL A 127 -6.81 0.07 23.10
CA VAL A 127 -7.28 0.06 24.48
C VAL A 127 -8.64 0.77 24.57
N ALA A 128 -9.64 0.07 25.09
CA ALA A 128 -11.01 0.54 25.29
C ALA A 128 -11.47 0.27 26.73
N GLY A 129 -11.20 1.18 27.65
CA GLY A 129 -11.45 1.01 29.07
C GLY A 129 -10.56 -0.09 29.64
N GLU A 130 -11.16 -1.19 30.10
CA GLU A 130 -10.45 -2.39 30.57
C GLU A 130 -10.13 -3.36 29.43
N ASP A 131 -10.78 -3.21 28.27
CA ASP A 131 -10.61 -4.10 27.13
C ASP A 131 -9.39 -3.73 26.29
N ILE A 132 -8.66 -4.74 25.85
CA ILE A 132 -7.48 -4.63 24.99
C ILE A 132 -7.67 -5.56 23.81
N ALA A 133 -7.81 -4.99 22.61
CA ALA A 133 -7.81 -5.73 21.36
C ALA A 133 -6.46 -5.62 20.66
N GLU A 134 -5.99 -6.73 20.10
CA GLU A 134 -4.73 -6.76 19.35
C GLU A 134 -4.89 -7.48 18.02
N SER A 135 -4.19 -6.98 17.01
CA SER A 135 -4.01 -7.64 15.71
C SER A 135 -2.54 -7.81 15.40
N LEU A 136 -2.20 -8.87 14.67
CA LEU A 136 -0.87 -9.08 14.13
C LEU A 136 -0.93 -9.36 12.63
N ILE A 137 -0.14 -8.61 11.86
CA ILE A 137 0.11 -8.84 10.43
C ILE A 137 1.58 -9.19 10.24
N THR A 138 1.84 -10.29 9.52
CA THR A 138 3.19 -10.74 9.15
C THR A 138 3.24 -11.29 7.73
N ASP A 139 4.44 -11.43 7.19
CA ASP A 139 4.75 -12.03 5.88
C ASP A 139 4.30 -11.17 4.68
N THR A 140 3.00 -10.87 4.54
CA THR A 140 2.47 -9.97 3.51
C THR A 140 1.62 -8.86 4.12
N HIS A 141 1.49 -7.73 3.42
CA HIS A 141 0.80 -6.53 3.89
C HIS A 141 -0.68 -6.74 4.27
N SER A 142 -1.32 -7.79 3.76
CA SER A 142 -2.73 -8.13 4.01
C SER A 142 -2.93 -9.33 4.93
N ASN A 143 -1.87 -10.00 5.38
CA ASN A 143 -1.95 -11.28 6.08
C ASN A 143 -2.09 -11.10 7.59
N ILE A 144 -3.33 -10.98 8.07
CA ILE A 144 -3.65 -10.96 9.50
C ILE A 144 -3.51 -12.38 10.03
N VAL A 145 -2.49 -12.62 10.88
CA VAL A 145 -2.16 -13.95 11.42
C VAL A 145 -2.75 -14.22 12.79
N SER A 146 -3.13 -13.17 13.54
CA SER A 146 -3.85 -13.34 14.81
C SER A 146 -4.67 -12.11 15.18
N LEU A 147 -5.75 -12.36 15.91
CA LEU A 147 -6.57 -11.37 16.62
C LEU A 147 -6.76 -11.86 18.06
N SER A 148 -6.65 -10.98 19.05
CA SER A 148 -6.87 -11.33 20.45
C SER A 148 -7.57 -10.23 21.23
N LEU A 149 -8.50 -10.61 22.11
CA LEU A 149 -9.18 -9.73 23.04
C LEU A 149 -8.79 -10.13 24.47
N ASN A 150 -8.27 -9.19 25.26
CA ASN A 150 -7.85 -9.41 26.65
C ASN A 150 -6.86 -10.56 26.83
N GLY A 151 -6.01 -10.78 25.82
CA GLY A 151 -5.00 -11.85 25.80
C GLY A 151 -5.52 -13.21 25.33
N GLU A 152 -6.82 -13.34 25.03
CA GLU A 152 -7.42 -14.55 24.47
C GLU A 152 -7.56 -14.43 22.95
N GLU A 153 -7.14 -15.45 22.21
CA GLU A 153 -7.22 -15.47 20.74
C GLU A 153 -8.68 -15.58 20.28
N VAL A 154 -9.07 -14.74 19.32
CA VAL A 154 -10.45 -14.65 18.81
C VAL A 154 -10.49 -15.23 17.40
N GLU A 155 -11.36 -16.22 17.19
CA GLU A 155 -11.65 -16.70 15.85
C GLU A 155 -12.38 -15.62 15.04
N SER A 156 -11.87 -15.33 13.85
CA SER A 156 -12.44 -14.31 12.97
C SER A 156 -12.22 -14.72 11.51
N PRO A 157 -13.18 -14.42 10.61
CA PRO A 157 -12.99 -14.63 9.17
C PRO A 157 -11.86 -13.76 8.59
N LEU A 158 -11.41 -12.73 9.30
CA LEU A 158 -10.29 -11.87 8.91
C LEU A 158 -8.92 -12.56 9.10
N VAL A 159 -8.83 -13.54 9.99
CA VAL A 159 -7.57 -14.25 10.25
C VAL A 159 -7.35 -15.31 9.19
N ALA A 160 -6.17 -15.31 8.58
CA ALA A 160 -5.80 -16.32 7.60
C ALA A 160 -5.86 -17.72 8.25
N LYS A 161 -6.65 -18.65 7.69
CA LYS A 161 -6.75 -20.03 8.19
C LYS A 161 -5.37 -20.71 8.10
N LYS A 162 -4.86 -21.20 9.24
CA LYS A 162 -3.67 -22.07 9.29
C LYS A 162 -3.85 -23.25 8.32
N GLY A 163 -3.06 -23.28 7.25
CA GLY A 163 -3.08 -24.36 6.25
C GLY A 163 -3.70 -24.00 4.90
N VAL A 164 -4.30 -22.82 4.74
CA VAL A 164 -4.41 -22.23 3.39
C VAL A 164 -3.03 -21.67 3.11
N GLN A 165 -2.31 -22.24 2.13
CA GLN A 165 -1.10 -21.63 1.61
C GLN A 165 -1.44 -20.16 1.30
N SER A 166 -0.94 -19.25 2.13
CA SER A 166 -0.96 -17.84 1.83
C SER A 166 -0.23 -17.67 0.49
N GLY A 167 -0.61 -16.67 -0.31
CA GLY A 167 0.06 -16.37 -1.57
C GLY A 167 1.59 -16.29 -1.44
N GLY A 168 2.12 -16.06 -0.23
CA GLY A 168 3.54 -16.10 0.09
C GLY A 168 4.27 -17.41 -0.23
N SER A 169 3.63 -18.59 -0.12
CA SER A 169 4.28 -19.86 -0.52
C SER A 169 4.51 -19.92 -2.03
N LYS A 170 3.49 -19.53 -2.82
CA LYS A 170 3.56 -19.57 -4.28
C LYS A 170 4.43 -18.42 -4.84
N LEU A 171 4.42 -17.27 -4.18
CA LEU A 171 5.30 -16.14 -4.49
C LEU A 171 6.76 -16.49 -4.24
N ALA A 172 7.07 -17.16 -3.12
CA ALA A 172 8.42 -17.62 -2.84
C ALA A 172 8.89 -18.66 -3.87
N GLU A 173 8.03 -19.60 -4.27
CA GLU A 173 8.31 -20.54 -5.36
C GLU A 173 8.54 -19.82 -6.71
N LEU A 174 7.75 -18.77 -7.00
CA LEU A 174 7.92 -17.94 -8.19
C LEU A 174 9.26 -17.20 -8.16
N GLU A 175 9.63 -16.58 -7.03
CA GLU A 175 10.92 -15.90 -6.86
C GLU A 175 12.09 -16.86 -7.04
N GLU A 176 12.03 -18.06 -6.44
CA GLU A 176 13.07 -19.07 -6.59
C GLU A 176 13.21 -19.53 -8.05
N TRP A 177 12.07 -19.74 -8.73
CA TRP A 177 12.05 -20.06 -10.15
C TRP A 177 12.64 -18.93 -11.01
N LEU A 178 12.23 -17.67 -10.79
CA LEU A 178 12.74 -16.50 -11.50
C LEU A 178 14.26 -16.32 -11.34
N ARG A 179 14.80 -16.60 -10.14
CA ARG A 179 16.26 -16.54 -9.88
C ARG A 179 17.06 -17.60 -10.65
N GLY A 180 16.41 -18.68 -11.07
CA GLY A 180 17.01 -19.74 -11.86
C GLY A 180 17.05 -19.46 -13.37
N LEU A 181 16.34 -18.43 -13.84
CA LEU A 181 16.25 -18.10 -15.26
C LEU A 181 17.44 -17.28 -15.75
N SER A 182 17.86 -17.55 -16.98
CA SER A 182 18.75 -16.65 -17.73
C SER A 182 17.96 -15.50 -18.35
N LEU A 183 18.68 -14.49 -18.85
CA LEU A 183 18.05 -13.39 -19.59
C LEU A 183 17.37 -13.88 -20.88
N GLU A 184 17.92 -14.93 -21.52
CA GLU A 184 17.32 -15.55 -22.70
C GLU A 184 15.98 -16.19 -22.37
N ASP A 185 15.91 -16.97 -21.27
CA ASP A 185 14.66 -17.57 -20.80
C ASP A 185 13.60 -16.49 -20.50
N ILE A 186 14.00 -15.39 -19.84
CA ILE A 186 13.08 -14.26 -19.55
C ILE A 186 12.57 -13.62 -20.84
N PHE A 187 13.42 -13.50 -21.86
CA PHE A 187 13.02 -12.95 -23.14
C PHE A 187 12.07 -13.88 -23.90
N GLU A 188 12.28 -15.20 -23.83
CA GLU A 188 11.40 -16.20 -24.43
C GLU A 188 9.99 -16.15 -23.83
N LEU A 189 9.86 -15.93 -22.52
CA LEU A 189 8.56 -15.76 -21.85
C LEU A 189 7.70 -14.64 -22.45
N VAL A 190 8.31 -13.58 -22.98
CA VAL A 190 7.58 -12.48 -23.63
C VAL A 190 6.85 -12.95 -24.89
N SER A 191 7.37 -13.99 -25.56
CA SER A 191 6.75 -14.56 -26.76
C SER A 191 5.48 -15.36 -26.45
N GLU A 192 5.20 -15.66 -25.18
CA GLU A 192 4.01 -16.37 -24.73
C GLU A 192 2.82 -15.44 -24.45
N LEU A 193 3.03 -14.11 -24.47
CA LEU A 193 1.99 -13.13 -24.20
C LEU A 193 0.87 -13.22 -25.25
N ASP A 194 -0.37 -13.32 -24.77
CA ASP A 194 -1.56 -13.31 -25.61
C ASP A 194 -2.24 -11.92 -25.65
N ALA A 195 -3.32 -11.82 -26.44
CA ALA A 195 -4.06 -10.57 -26.58
C ALA A 195 -4.73 -10.10 -25.28
N GLU A 196 -5.09 -11.02 -24.37
CA GLU A 196 -5.66 -10.66 -23.06
C GLU A 196 -4.57 -10.06 -22.16
N ASP A 197 -3.36 -10.62 -22.20
CA ASP A 197 -2.23 -10.12 -21.43
C ASP A 197 -1.81 -8.72 -21.90
N LEU A 198 -1.80 -8.49 -23.22
CA LEU A 198 -1.55 -7.16 -23.78
C LEU A 198 -2.63 -6.15 -23.41
N ALA A 199 -3.90 -6.54 -23.42
CA ALA A 199 -4.99 -5.67 -22.98
C ALA A 199 -4.86 -5.31 -21.49
N PHE A 200 -4.50 -6.28 -20.65
CA PHE A 200 -4.23 -6.04 -19.23
C PHE A 200 -3.05 -5.07 -18.99
N LEU A 201 -1.97 -5.21 -19.76
CA LEU A 201 -0.85 -4.27 -19.72
C LEU A 201 -1.26 -2.87 -20.18
N GLU A 202 -2.11 -2.76 -21.20
CA GLU A 202 -2.66 -1.48 -21.66
C GLU A 202 -3.53 -0.80 -20.60
N GLU A 203 -4.34 -1.56 -19.85
CA GLU A 203 -5.04 -1.02 -18.67
C GLU A 203 -4.05 -0.41 -17.67
N GLY A 204 -2.92 -1.09 -17.43
CA GLY A 204 -1.84 -0.57 -16.60
C GLY A 204 -1.28 0.76 -17.06
N VAL A 205 -1.06 0.90 -18.37
CA VAL A 205 -0.64 2.16 -19.01
C VAL A 205 -1.67 3.26 -18.78
N VAL A 206 -2.96 2.97 -19.00
CA VAL A 206 -4.06 3.95 -18.82
C VAL A 206 -4.13 4.45 -17.39
N HIS A 207 -4.08 3.55 -16.41
CA HIS A 207 -4.12 3.92 -14.98
C HIS A 207 -2.93 4.80 -14.58
N ASN A 208 -1.72 4.42 -15.00
CA ASN A 208 -0.50 5.14 -14.65
C ASN A 208 -0.42 6.51 -15.35
N LEU A 209 -0.85 6.61 -16.61
CA LEU A 209 -0.96 7.89 -17.32
C LEU A 209 -1.97 8.82 -16.66
N ARG A 210 -3.12 8.32 -16.21
CA ARG A 210 -4.12 9.12 -15.50
C ARG A 210 -3.55 9.75 -14.21
N LEU A 211 -2.71 9.02 -13.48
CA LEU A 211 -1.95 9.55 -12.34
C LEU A 211 -0.96 10.64 -12.78
N ALA A 212 -0.20 10.39 -13.84
CA ALA A 212 0.76 11.37 -14.38
C ALA A 212 0.06 12.68 -14.80
N GLU A 213 -1.05 12.58 -15.53
CA GLU A 213 -1.86 13.72 -15.95
C GLU A 213 -2.39 14.53 -14.76
N HIS A 214 -2.87 13.84 -13.71
CA HIS A 214 -3.29 14.49 -12.48
C HIS A 214 -2.13 15.26 -11.82
N GLY A 215 -0.97 14.61 -11.67
CA GLY A 215 0.22 15.22 -11.08
C GLY A 215 0.72 16.43 -11.86
N LEU A 216 0.72 16.35 -13.19
CA LEU A 216 1.09 17.48 -14.06
C LEU A 216 0.11 18.66 -13.93
N LYS A 217 -1.19 18.37 -13.83
CA LYS A 217 -2.22 19.40 -13.71
C LYS A 217 -2.16 20.11 -12.36
N TYR A 218 -2.20 19.37 -11.25
CA TYR A 218 -2.37 19.96 -9.92
C TYR A 218 -1.04 20.22 -9.21
N GLY A 219 0.02 19.46 -9.50
CA GLY A 219 1.34 19.66 -8.86
C GLY A 219 1.39 19.13 -7.44
N ASN A 220 0.85 17.93 -7.23
CA ASN A 220 0.88 17.23 -5.95
C ASN A 220 2.31 16.88 -5.51
N GLY A 221 2.46 16.43 -4.26
CA GLY A 221 3.72 15.91 -3.75
C GLY A 221 4.86 16.94 -3.83
N LEU A 222 6.02 16.50 -4.32
CA LEU A 222 7.19 17.38 -4.48
C LEU A 222 7.13 18.20 -5.77
N GLY A 223 6.20 17.91 -6.68
CA GLY A 223 6.00 18.65 -7.92
C GLY A 223 7.17 18.55 -8.90
N ILE A 224 7.98 17.50 -8.82
CA ILE A 224 9.12 17.25 -9.71
C ILE A 224 8.65 17.10 -11.16
N GLY A 225 7.60 16.30 -11.40
CA GLY A 225 7.04 16.13 -12.74
C GLY A 225 6.54 17.45 -13.34
N LYS A 226 5.87 18.27 -12.51
CA LYS A 226 5.38 19.61 -12.90
C LYS A 226 6.53 20.61 -13.13
N ALA A 227 7.62 20.50 -12.38
CA ALA A 227 8.82 21.30 -12.59
C ALA A 227 9.48 20.97 -13.93
N ILE A 228 9.64 19.68 -14.26
CA ILE A 228 10.16 19.23 -15.57
C ILE A 228 9.25 19.73 -16.69
N ASP A 229 7.93 19.61 -16.54
CA ASP A 229 6.96 20.12 -17.52
C ASP A 229 7.08 21.63 -17.75
N ARG A 230 7.29 22.40 -16.68
CA ARG A 230 7.55 23.85 -16.78
C ARG A 230 8.84 24.15 -17.55
N LEU A 231 9.92 23.42 -17.28
CA LEU A 231 11.20 23.61 -17.96
C LEU A 231 11.12 23.27 -19.47
N LEU A 232 10.36 22.23 -19.83
CA LEU A 232 10.06 21.90 -21.23
C LEU A 232 9.27 23.02 -21.92
N LYS A 233 8.21 23.53 -21.27
CA LYS A 233 7.41 24.66 -21.78
C LYS A 233 8.25 25.93 -21.98
N GLN A 234 9.24 26.15 -21.12
CA GLN A 234 10.21 27.24 -21.21
C GLN A 234 11.34 26.98 -22.22
N LYS A 235 11.36 25.81 -22.87
CA LYS A 235 12.43 25.37 -23.79
C LYS A 235 13.82 25.33 -23.14
N LEU A 236 13.88 25.12 -21.82
CA LEU A 236 15.12 24.94 -21.06
C LEU A 236 15.56 23.47 -20.99
N LEU A 237 14.66 22.54 -21.34
CA LEU A 237 14.95 21.12 -21.54
C LEU A 237 14.51 20.67 -22.93
N VAL A 238 15.16 19.63 -23.45
CA VAL A 238 14.79 18.98 -24.70
C VAL A 238 13.68 17.97 -24.44
N ASN A 239 12.66 17.97 -25.29
CA ASN A 239 11.60 16.96 -25.24
C ASN A 239 12.02 15.71 -26.01
N ASP A 240 12.80 14.85 -25.36
CA ASP A 240 13.17 13.52 -25.86
C ASP A 240 12.49 12.41 -25.06
N MET A 241 12.71 11.15 -25.45
CA MET A 241 12.11 9.99 -24.76
C MET A 241 12.51 9.94 -23.28
N ALA A 242 13.78 10.17 -22.98
CA ALA A 242 14.29 10.12 -21.60
C ALA A 242 13.65 11.21 -20.71
N THR A 243 13.46 12.42 -21.24
CA THR A 243 12.83 13.52 -20.52
C THR A 243 11.32 13.31 -20.41
N SER A 244 10.69 12.72 -21.42
CA SER A 244 9.27 12.36 -21.39
C SER A 244 8.99 11.32 -20.31
N ALA A 245 9.76 10.24 -20.25
CA ALA A 245 9.67 9.22 -19.21
C ALA A 245 9.85 9.85 -17.82
N ARG A 246 10.96 10.57 -17.57
CA ARG A 246 11.20 11.27 -16.30
C ARG A 246 10.03 12.18 -15.90
N ARG A 247 9.45 12.92 -16.84
CA ARG A 247 8.31 13.81 -16.60
C ARG A 247 7.07 13.04 -16.16
N LEU A 248 6.70 12.00 -16.90
CA LEU A 248 5.48 11.23 -16.65
C LEU A 248 5.61 10.41 -15.36
N THR A 249 6.70 9.64 -15.20
CA THR A 249 6.96 8.83 -14.01
C THR A 249 7.03 9.68 -12.76
N SER A 250 7.74 10.83 -12.79
CA SER A 250 7.81 11.72 -11.63
C SER A 250 6.45 12.33 -11.30
N ALA A 251 5.67 12.75 -12.29
CA ALA A 251 4.35 13.33 -12.05
C ALA A 251 3.38 12.31 -11.46
N ALA A 252 3.40 11.07 -11.92
CA ALA A 252 2.59 10.00 -11.37
C ALA A 252 3.01 9.66 -9.94
N ALA A 253 4.31 9.60 -9.67
CA ALA A 253 4.85 9.36 -8.34
C ALA A 253 4.48 10.51 -7.38
N ASP A 254 4.61 11.76 -7.82
CA ASP A 254 4.20 12.95 -7.08
C ASP A 254 2.71 12.92 -6.72
N ALA A 255 1.84 12.55 -7.67
CA ALA A 255 0.40 12.40 -7.44
C ALA A 255 0.12 11.29 -6.40
N ARG A 256 0.68 10.10 -6.61
CA ARG A 256 0.49 8.96 -5.72
C ARG A 256 1.00 9.25 -4.30
N MET A 257 2.25 9.71 -4.17
CA MET A 257 2.86 9.99 -2.87
C MET A 257 2.26 11.21 -2.18
N GLY A 258 1.65 12.11 -2.96
CA GLY A 258 0.82 13.22 -2.49
C GLY A 258 -0.59 12.80 -2.06
N GLY A 259 -0.93 11.50 -2.03
CA GLY A 259 -2.19 10.98 -1.49
C GLY A 259 -3.39 11.14 -2.44
N VAL A 260 -3.16 11.32 -3.74
CA VAL A 260 -4.25 11.38 -4.73
C VAL A 260 -5.01 10.04 -4.73
N ASN A 261 -6.34 10.12 -4.69
CA ASN A 261 -7.22 8.96 -4.72
C ASN A 261 -7.38 8.38 -6.15
N LEU A 262 -6.26 7.99 -6.75
CA LEU A 262 -6.19 7.29 -8.03
C LEU A 262 -5.20 6.12 -7.89
N PRO A 263 -5.56 4.90 -8.31
CA PRO A 263 -4.67 3.76 -8.18
C PRO A 263 -3.54 3.81 -9.21
N ALA A 264 -2.38 3.29 -8.84
CA ALA A 264 -1.30 2.95 -9.77
C ALA A 264 -1.36 1.47 -10.10
N MET A 265 -1.10 1.10 -11.34
CA MET A 265 -0.74 -0.28 -11.65
C MET A 265 0.67 -0.54 -11.11
N SER A 266 0.76 -1.39 -10.09
CA SER A 266 2.00 -1.74 -9.40
C SER A 266 2.79 -2.81 -10.14
N SER A 267 4.04 -2.96 -9.75
CA SER A 267 4.88 -4.10 -10.10
C SER A 267 5.67 -4.50 -8.85
N ALA A 268 5.86 -5.80 -8.61
CA ALA A 268 6.60 -6.30 -7.45
C ALA A 268 6.08 -5.72 -6.12
N GLY A 269 4.74 -5.66 -5.97
CA GLY A 269 4.07 -5.09 -4.80
C GLY A 269 4.21 -3.57 -4.60
N SER A 270 4.80 -2.83 -5.54
CA SER A 270 5.05 -1.39 -5.41
C SER A 270 4.46 -0.59 -6.56
N GLY A 271 3.59 0.37 -6.21
CA GLY A 271 3.03 1.31 -7.19
C GLY A 271 4.12 2.10 -7.91
N ASN A 272 5.14 2.58 -7.20
CA ASN A 272 6.23 3.36 -7.81
C ASN A 272 7.13 2.51 -8.72
N HIS A 273 7.30 1.21 -8.43
CA HIS A 273 7.98 0.30 -9.36
C HIS A 273 7.16 0.13 -10.63
N GLY A 274 5.84 -0.04 -10.52
CA GLY A 274 4.94 -0.11 -11.67
C GLY A 274 4.96 1.17 -12.51
N LEU A 275 4.95 2.35 -11.86
CA LEU A 275 5.11 3.64 -12.57
C LEU A 275 6.43 3.71 -13.36
N THR A 276 7.52 3.18 -12.80
CA THR A 276 8.85 3.20 -13.43
C THR A 276 8.96 2.18 -14.57
N ALA A 277 8.31 1.02 -14.43
CA ALA A 277 8.35 -0.04 -15.42
C ALA A 277 7.44 0.24 -16.64
N ILE A 278 6.33 0.96 -16.43
CA ILE A 278 5.27 1.14 -17.43
C ILE A 278 5.34 2.50 -18.16
N LEU A 279 5.81 3.58 -17.49
CA LEU A 279 5.86 4.95 -18.05
C LEU A 279 7.26 5.37 -18.46
#